data_AF-A0A960E6Z4-F1
#
_entry.id   AF-A0A960E6Z4-F1
#
_cell.length_a   1.000
_cell.length_b   1.000
_cell.length_c   1.000
_cell.angle_alpha   90.00
_cell.angle_beta   90.00
_cell.angle_gamma   90.00
#
_symmetry.space_group_name_H-M   'P 1'
#
loop_
_entity.id
_entity.type
_entity.pdbx_description
1 polymer ?
#
loop_
_entity_poly.entity_id
_entity_poly.type
_entity_poly.pdbx_seq_one_letter_code
_entity_poly.pdbx_strand_id
1 'polypeptide(L)' 'EACGDAVRNVMGCHLAGACPQEHLDITQWAEAANRHFLRNPIAQRLPRKFKINFSGCETDCGQAMFNDIGVVASRRE' A
#
# COMPACT_ATOMS: atom_id res chain seq x y z
N GLU A 1 2.27 12.87 7.80
CA GLU A 1 0.88 12.48 8.10
C GLU A 1 0.89 11.10 8.75
N ALA A 2 1.02 11.02 10.07
CA ALA A 2 1.13 9.74 10.78
C ALA A 2 -0.04 9.49 11.75
N CYS A 3 -0.75 10.56 12.12
CA CYS A 3 -1.87 10.57 13.05
C CYS A 3 -2.92 11.57 12.58
N GLY A 4 -4.10 11.55 13.20
CA GLY A 4 -5.25 12.34 12.80
C GLY A 4 -6.03 11.73 11.63
N ASP A 5 -6.83 12.56 10.97
CA ASP A 5 -7.65 12.20 9.83
C ASP A 5 -6.89 12.46 8.52
N ALA A 6 -5.87 11.62 8.34
CA ALA A 6 -4.96 11.66 7.20
C ALA A 6 -4.64 10.24 6.71
N VAL A 7 -3.99 10.17 5.56
CA VAL A 7 -3.41 8.92 5.05
C VAL A 7 -2.32 8.45 6.02
N ARG A 8 -2.37 7.17 6.41
CA ARG A 8 -1.38 6.53 7.26
C ARG A 8 -0.21 6.02 6.44
N ASN A 9 0.79 5.46 7.13
CA ASN A 9 1.92 4.84 6.48
C ASN A 9 1.44 3.82 5.42
N VAL A 10 1.96 3.96 4.21
CA VAL A 10 1.73 3.00 3.13
C VAL A 10 2.53 1.75 3.45
N MET A 11 1.87 0.60 3.59
CA MET A 11 2.53 -0.66 3.92
C MET A 11 2.59 -1.58 2.70
N GLY A 12 3.52 -2.53 2.75
CA GLY A 12 3.74 -3.51 1.69
C GLY A 12 4.07 -4.88 2.25
N CYS A 13 4.02 -5.90 1.40
CA CYS A 13 4.61 -7.22 1.67
C CYS A 13 6.07 -7.09 2.13
N HIS A 14 6.40 -7.73 3.26
CA HIS A 14 7.76 -7.68 3.84
C HIS A 14 8.81 -8.47 3.04
N LEU A 15 8.39 -9.31 2.07
CA LEU A 15 9.28 -10.05 1.17
C LEU A 15 9.29 -9.47 -0.25
N ALA A 16 8.82 -8.24 -0.46
CA ALA A 16 8.87 -7.60 -1.77
C ALA A 16 10.30 -7.58 -2.33
N GLY A 17 10.49 -8.06 -3.56
CA GLY A 17 11.77 -8.19 -4.26
C GLY A 17 12.56 -9.47 -3.96
N ALA A 18 12.11 -10.28 -2.99
CA ALA A 18 12.79 -11.52 -2.58
C ALA A 18 11.86 -12.74 -2.56
N CYS A 19 10.55 -12.56 -2.66
CA CYS A 19 9.58 -13.64 -2.55
C CYS A 19 9.54 -14.47 -3.84
N PRO A 20 9.71 -15.80 -3.80
CA PRO A 20 9.60 -16.65 -4.99
C PRO A 20 8.20 -16.67 -5.63
N GLN A 21 7.18 -16.27 -4.87
CA GLN A 21 5.78 -16.29 -5.27
C GLN A 21 5.26 -14.89 -5.63
N GLU A 22 6.12 -13.85 -5.62
CA GLU A 22 5.67 -12.54 -6.06
C GLU A 22 5.47 -12.50 -7.57
N HIS A 23 4.37 -11.87 -7.98
CA HIS A 23 4.12 -11.55 -9.37
C HIS A 23 4.82 -10.26 -9.79
N LEU A 24 5.03 -9.35 -8.84
CA LEU A 24 5.61 -8.03 -9.07
C LEU A 24 6.23 -7.48 -7.78
N ASP A 25 7.41 -6.87 -7.90
CA ASP A 25 7.97 -6.05 -6.84
C ASP A 25 7.15 -4.76 -6.65
N ILE A 26 6.49 -4.70 -5.49
CA ILE A 26 5.60 -3.59 -5.08
C ILE A 26 6.34 -2.37 -4.53
N THR A 27 7.65 -2.45 -4.28
CA THR A 27 8.42 -1.42 -3.55
C THR A 27 8.28 -0.05 -4.20
N GLN A 28 8.50 0.02 -5.52
CA GLN A 28 8.37 1.26 -6.30
C GLN A 28 6.95 1.86 -6.25
N TRP A 29 5.92 1.02 -6.18
CA TRP A 29 4.51 1.45 -6.15
C TRP A 29 4.12 1.98 -4.78
N ALA A 30 4.51 1.28 -3.72
CA ALA A 30 4.31 1.71 -2.35
C ALA A 30 5.02 3.04 -2.08
N GLU A 31 6.26 3.21 -2.55
CA GLU A 31 6.98 4.46 -2.44
C GLU A 31 6.34 5.60 -3.24
N ALA A 32 5.90 5.32 -4.47
CA ALA A 32 5.23 6.32 -5.31
C ALA A 32 3.93 6.81 -4.65
N ALA A 33 3.13 5.91 -4.09
CA ALA A 33 1.93 6.25 -3.33
C ALA A 33 2.27 7.08 -2.10
N ASN A 34 3.27 6.68 -1.32
CA ASN A 34 3.72 7.44 -0.15
C ASN A 34 4.15 8.85 -0.54
N ARG A 35 4.97 9.02 -1.58
CA ARG A 35 5.41 10.33 -2.09
C ARG A 35 4.23 11.19 -2.59
N HIS A 36 3.23 10.56 -3.21
CA HIS A 36 2.07 11.27 -3.75
C HIS A 36 1.18 11.86 -2.64
N PHE A 37 0.97 11.11 -1.56
CA PHE A 37 0.13 11.56 -0.44
C PHE A 37 0.89 12.40 0.57
N LEU A 38 2.21 12.25 0.67
CA LEU A 38 3.03 13.03 1.58
C LEU A 38 2.91 14.54 1.30
N ARG A 39 2.38 15.29 2.27
CA ARG A 39 2.15 16.74 2.18
C ARG A 39 1.13 17.13 1.10
N ASN A 40 0.30 16.19 0.68
CA ASN A 40 -0.76 16.46 -0.27
C ASN A 40 -1.97 17.09 0.47
N PRO A 41 -2.48 18.26 0.04
CA PRO A 41 -3.64 18.89 0.68
C PRO A 41 -4.87 17.97 0.78
N ILE A 42 -5.03 17.03 -0.17
CA ILE A 42 -6.12 16.05 -0.19
C ILE A 42 -6.00 15.07 0.98
N ALA A 43 -4.77 14.70 1.34
CA ALA A 43 -4.49 13.71 2.38
C ALA A 43 -4.49 14.28 3.81
N GLN A 44 -4.59 15.61 3.98
CA GLN A 44 -4.47 16.28 5.29
C GLN A 44 -5.79 16.50 6.03
N ARG A 45 -6.93 16.40 5.34
CA ARG A 45 -8.27 16.66 5.89
C ARG A 45 -9.27 15.61 5.41
N LEU A 46 -8.96 14.35 5.66
CA LEU A 46 -9.90 13.27 5.39
C LEU A 46 -10.98 13.24 6.49
N PRO A 47 -12.15 12.61 6.25
CA PRO A 47 -13.16 12.41 7.30
C PRO A 47 -12.69 11.49 8.43
N ARG A 48 -11.77 10.56 8.12
CA ARG A 48 -11.17 9.64 9.08
C ARG A 48 -9.82 9.12 8.58
N LYS A 49 -9.09 8.41 9.45
CA LYS A 49 -7.86 7.66 9.11
C LYS A 49 -8.06 6.83 7.83
N PHE A 50 -7.06 6.82 6.97
CA PHE A 50 -7.08 6.08 5.71
C PHE A 50 -5.80 5.28 5.53
N LYS A 51 -5.89 3.98 5.24
CA LYS A 51 -4.76 3.06 5.14
C LYS A 51 -4.66 2.47 3.74
N ILE A 52 -3.43 2.39 3.23
CA ILE A 52 -3.13 1.87 1.90
C ILE A 52 -2.08 0.79 2.04
N ASN A 53 -2.38 -0.39 1.50
CA ASN A 53 -1.48 -1.53 1.51
C ASN A 53 -1.31 -2.16 0.13
N PHE A 54 -0.10 -2.65 -0.12
CA PHE A 54 0.28 -3.35 -1.34
C PHE A 54 0.71 -4.80 -1.04
N SER A 55 0.23 -5.75 -1.83
CA SER A 55 0.69 -7.14 -1.83
C SER A 55 1.21 -7.53 -3.20
N GLY A 56 2.40 -8.12 -3.26
CA GLY A 56 3.04 -8.59 -4.49
C GLY A 56 2.61 -9.99 -4.93
N CYS A 57 1.83 -10.71 -4.11
CA CYS A 57 1.37 -12.06 -4.40
C CYS A 57 -0.10 -12.26 -4.00
N GLU A 58 -0.74 -13.26 -4.60
CA GLU A 58 -2.14 -13.64 -4.33
C GLU A 58 -2.38 -14.16 -2.91
N THR A 59 -1.32 -14.62 -2.22
CA THR A 59 -1.35 -15.06 -0.81
C THR A 59 -1.61 -13.91 0.17
N ASP A 60 -1.64 -12.66 -0.29
CA ASP A 60 -1.87 -11.46 0.51
C ASP A 60 -0.95 -11.30 1.73
N CYS A 61 0.35 -11.58 1.56
CA CYS A 61 1.34 -11.40 2.62
C CYS A 61 1.46 -9.93 3.08
N GLY A 62 1.03 -8.98 2.23
CA GLY A 62 0.96 -7.55 2.56
C GLY A 62 -0.29 -7.14 3.34
N GLN A 63 -1.21 -8.06 3.65
CA GLN A 63 -2.51 -7.80 4.29
C GLN A 63 -3.29 -6.68 3.60
N ALA A 64 -3.23 -6.61 2.27
CA ALA A 64 -3.91 -5.62 1.47
C ALA A 64 -5.43 -5.62 1.75
N MET A 65 -6.02 -6.79 1.95
CA MET A 65 -7.47 -6.95 2.15
C MET A 65 -7.99 -6.36 3.48
N PHE A 66 -7.13 -6.11 4.46
CA PHE A 66 -7.54 -5.55 5.75
C PHE A 66 -7.62 -4.01 5.75
N ASN A 67 -7.02 -3.36 4.75
CA ASN A 67 -6.84 -1.90 4.73
C ASN A 67 -7.91 -1.22 3.88
N ASP A 68 -8.08 0.10 4.06
CA ASP A 68 -9.10 0.87 3.34
C ASP A 68 -8.90 0.81 1.81
N ILE A 69 -7.64 0.80 1.36
CA ILE A 69 -7.25 0.38 0.02
C ILE A 69 -6.23 -0.74 0.10
N GLY A 70 -6.57 -1.86 -0.54
CA GLY A 70 -5.66 -2.97 -0.79
C GLY A 70 -5.38 -3.10 -2.28
N VAL A 71 -4.11 -3.18 -2.66
CA VAL A 71 -3.68 -3.49 -4.02
C VAL A 71 -2.96 -4.83 -4.01
N VAL A 72 -3.50 -5.81 -4.73
CA VAL A 72 -2.90 -7.15 -4.86
C VAL A 72 -2.45 -7.33 -6.30
N ALA A 73 -1.17 -7.66 -6.48
CA ALA A 73 -0.65 -8.06 -7.78
C ALA A 73 -1.21 -9.43 -8.16
N SER A 74 -1.77 -9.53 -9.35
CA SER A 74 -2.25 -10.78 -9.95
C SER A 74 -1.82 -10.84 -11.40
N ARG A 75 -1.65 -12.05 -11.93
CA ARG A 75 -1.28 -12.28 -13.32
C ARG A 75 -2.57 -12.39 -14.15
N ARG A 76 -2.66 -11.59 -15.22
CA ARG A 76 -3.67 -11.82 -16.25
C ARG A 76 -3.19 -12.94 -17.15
N GLU A 77 -3.96 -14.02 -17.16
CA GLU A 77 -3.94 -15.05 -18.22
C GLU A 77 -4.78 -14.59 -19.42
#